data_AF-A0A4U9VX20-F1
#
_entry.id   AF-A0A4U9VX20-F1
#
_cell.length_a   1.000
_cell.length_b   1.000
_cell.length_c   1.000
_cell.angle_alpha   90.00
_cell.angle_beta   90.00
_cell.angle_gamma   90.00
#
_symmetry.space_group_name_H-M   'P 1'
#
loop_
_entity.id
_entity.type
_entity.pdbx_description
1 polymer ?
#
loop_
_entity_poly.entity_id
_entity_poly.type
_entity_poly.pdbx_seq_one_letter_code
_entity_poly.pdbx_strand_id
1 'polypeptide(L)'
;MGQISNGDVVAADFDYSYISRLVGEEACGQTICYKLSLQRRWPYVTYPAISYWVEKDTGFPSRADFLSADGVPIKRSYYRDYQQVLGQMRPTTIVVEDALRKDNYTTMRYSDIRLESLPESNFQKEYLLRLNG
;
A
#
# COMPACT_ATOMS: atom_id res chain seq x y z
N MET A 1 -15.11 15.44 -8.06
CA MET A 1 -14.68 14.54 -6.97
C MET A 1 -13.31 14.02 -7.34
N GLY A 2 -12.28 14.29 -6.52
CA GLY A 2 -10.91 13.87 -6.81
C GLY A 2 -10.85 12.36 -6.97
N GLN A 3 -10.27 11.88 -8.08
CA GLN A 3 -10.11 10.45 -8.30
C GLN A 3 -9.03 9.95 -7.35
N ILE A 4 -9.41 9.09 -6.41
CA ILE A 4 -8.45 8.33 -5.61
C ILE A 4 -7.85 7.27 -6.52
N SER A 5 -6.54 7.33 -6.70
CA SER A 5 -5.76 6.55 -7.63
C SER A 5 -5.21 5.28 -6.98
N ASN A 6 -4.73 4.34 -7.81
CA ASN A 6 -3.95 3.22 -7.31
C ASN A 6 -2.59 3.67 -6.73
N GLY A 7 -2.10 4.85 -7.11
CA GLY A 7 -0.90 5.46 -6.54
C GLY A 7 -1.08 5.83 -5.07
N ASP A 8 -2.28 6.25 -4.66
CA ASP A 8 -2.60 6.59 -3.26
C ASP A 8 -2.55 5.37 -2.33
N VAL A 9 -2.80 4.17 -2.87
CA VAL A 9 -2.69 2.89 -2.14
C VAL A 9 -1.22 2.55 -1.86
N VAL A 10 -0.33 2.78 -2.83
CA VAL A 10 1.10 2.44 -2.72
C VAL A 10 1.87 3.51 -1.95
N ALA A 11 1.53 4.77 -2.13
CA ALA A 11 2.16 5.89 -1.45
C ALA A 11 1.71 6.05 0.01
N ALA A 12 0.85 5.16 0.52
CA ALA A 12 0.36 5.23 1.89
C ALA A 12 1.49 4.99 2.89
N ASP A 13 1.89 6.04 3.59
CA ASP A 13 2.79 5.95 4.75
C ASP A 13 1.97 5.55 5.98
N PHE A 14 1.92 4.25 6.27
CA PHE A 14 1.05 3.71 7.30
C PHE A 14 1.40 4.20 8.71
N ASP A 15 2.68 4.28 9.08
CA ASP A 15 3.10 4.60 10.44
C ASP A 15 2.90 6.09 10.76
N TYR A 16 3.24 6.96 9.80
CA TYR A 16 3.05 8.40 9.98
C TYR A 16 1.58 8.81 9.88
N SER A 17 0.84 8.21 8.93
CA SER A 17 -0.51 8.67 8.58
C SER A 17 -1.62 8.02 9.39
N TYR A 18 -1.36 6.89 10.07
CA TYR A 18 -2.37 6.12 10.78
C TYR A 18 -1.98 5.81 12.23
N ILE A 19 -3.00 5.52 13.04
CA ILE A 19 -2.88 4.96 14.38
C ILE A 19 -3.32 3.50 14.30
N SER A 20 -2.39 2.58 14.51
CA SER A 20 -2.63 1.14 14.41
C SER A 20 -3.12 0.53 15.73
N ARG A 21 -4.08 -0.39 15.66
CA ARG A 21 -4.53 -1.22 16.78
C ARG A 21 -4.59 -2.68 16.34
N LEU A 22 -4.07 -3.60 17.16
CA LEU A 22 -4.26 -5.02 16.96
C LEU A 22 -5.72 -5.39 17.24
N VAL A 23 -6.38 -5.99 16.25
CA VAL A 23 -7.76 -6.47 16.35
C VAL A 23 -7.79 -7.94 16.73
N GLY A 24 -6.81 -8.72 16.26
CA GLY A 24 -6.69 -10.13 16.56
C GLY A 24 -5.81 -10.85 15.55
N GLU A 25 -5.93 -12.17 15.53
CA GLU A 25 -5.24 -13.05 14.57
C GLU A 25 -6.28 -13.78 13.73
N GLU A 26 -6.07 -13.88 12.42
CA GLU A 26 -6.91 -14.68 11.53
C GLU A 26 -6.09 -15.29 10.39
N ALA A 27 -6.60 -16.38 9.79
CA ALA A 27 -5.94 -17.01 8.66
C ALA A 27 -5.93 -16.07 7.44
N CYS A 28 -4.79 -16.01 6.74
CA CYS A 28 -4.59 -15.20 5.54
C CYS A 28 -3.94 -16.07 4.45
N GLY A 29 -4.72 -17.03 3.92
CA GLY A 29 -4.22 -18.06 3.01
C GLY A 29 -3.71 -19.26 3.79
N GLN A 30 -2.45 -19.63 3.63
CA GLN A 30 -1.83 -20.79 4.28
C GLN A 30 -1.13 -20.44 5.61
N THR A 31 -1.09 -19.16 5.99
CA THR A 31 -0.46 -18.67 7.22
C THR A 31 -1.44 -17.92 8.11
N ILE A 32 -1.02 -17.59 9.33
CA ILE A 32 -1.75 -16.75 10.28
C ILE A 32 -1.22 -15.31 10.18
N CYS A 33 -2.16 -14.36 10.09
CA CYS A 33 -1.84 -12.94 10.11
C CYS A 33 -2.35 -12.28 11.39
N TYR A 34 -1.59 -11.29 11.86
CA TYR A 34 -2.15 -10.20 12.65
C TYR A 34 -3.10 -9.38 11.79
N LYS A 35 -4.29 -9.10 12.32
CA LYS A 35 -5.23 -8.15 11.76
C LYS A 35 -5.15 -6.85 12.53
N LEU A 36 -4.76 -5.79 11.84
CA LEU A 36 -4.62 -4.45 12.38
C LEU A 36 -5.75 -3.56 11.85
N SER A 37 -6.31 -2.73 12.72
CA SER A 37 -7.15 -1.61 12.34
C SER A 37 -6.30 -0.35 12.37
N LEU A 38 -6.20 0.34 11.24
CA LEU A 38 -5.48 1.59 11.07
C LEU A 38 -6.51 2.70 10.90
N GLN A 39 -6.49 3.68 11.80
CA GLN A 39 -7.35 4.87 11.73
C GLN A 39 -6.51 6.08 11.38
N ARG A 40 -6.94 6.90 10.41
CA ARG A 40 -6.14 8.06 10.00
C ARG A 40 -5.86 9.00 11.17
N ARG A 41 -4.64 9.50 11.25
CA ARG A 41 -4.21 10.48 12.25
C ARG A 41 -4.70 11.88 11.90
N TRP A 42 -4.76 12.22 10.61
CA TRP A 42 -5.07 13.55 10.13
C TRP A 42 -6.24 13.55 9.13
N PRO A 43 -7.10 14.60 9.11
CA PRO A 43 -8.26 14.65 8.22
C PRO A 43 -7.91 14.66 6.72
N TYR A 44 -6.72 15.11 6.35
CA TYR A 44 -6.25 15.19 4.96
C TYR A 44 -5.71 13.87 4.41
N VAL A 45 -5.53 12.84 5.25
CA VAL A 45 -5.12 11.51 4.79
C VAL A 45 -6.27 10.88 4.00
N THR A 46 -5.92 10.33 2.82
CA THR A 46 -6.86 9.89 1.77
C THR A 46 -7.93 8.94 2.28
N TYR A 47 -7.54 7.89 3.00
CA TYR A 47 -8.48 6.87 3.49
C TYR A 47 -8.73 7.03 4.99
N PRO A 48 -10.01 7.12 5.43
CA PRO A 48 -10.38 7.18 6.85
C PRO A 48 -9.83 6.02 7.67
N ALA A 49 -9.91 4.80 7.13
CA ALA A 49 -9.48 3.60 7.83
C ALA A 49 -8.94 2.54 6.86
N ILE A 50 -8.09 1.67 7.40
CA ILE A 50 -7.54 0.51 6.69
C ILE A 50 -7.63 -0.71 7.60
N SER A 51 -8.11 -1.83 7.07
CA SER A 51 -7.86 -3.14 7.69
C SER A 51 -6.60 -3.73 7.06
N TYR A 52 -5.64 -4.12 7.88
CA TYR A 52 -4.31 -4.50 7.40
C TYR A 52 -3.90 -5.86 7.97
N TRP A 53 -3.45 -6.75 7.09
CA TRP A 53 -3.04 -8.11 7.43
C TRP A 53 -1.55 -8.25 7.26
N VAL A 54 -0.89 -8.66 8.35
CA VAL A 54 0.56 -8.86 8.40
C VAL A 54 0.81 -10.27 8.89
N GLU A 55 1.58 -11.04 8.12
CA GLU A 55 1.95 -12.41 8.49
C GLU A 55 2.68 -12.42 9.83
N LYS A 56 2.27 -13.34 10.72
CA LYS A 56 2.79 -13.39 12.10
C LYS A 56 4.26 -13.81 12.15
N ASP A 57 4.65 -14.75 11.28
CA ASP A 57 5.99 -15.35 11.32
C ASP A 57 7.05 -14.46 10.67
N THR A 58 6.68 -13.72 9.63
CA THR A 58 7.61 -12.94 8.79
C THR A 58 7.50 -11.43 8.99
N GLY A 59 6.36 -10.95 9.51
CA GLY A 59 6.04 -9.52 9.53
C GLY A 59 5.70 -8.95 8.15
N PHE A 60 5.49 -9.79 7.14
CA PHE A 60 5.23 -9.32 5.78
C PHE A 60 3.76 -8.93 5.57
N PRO A 61 3.50 -7.81 4.87
CA PRO A 61 2.15 -7.49 4.44
C PRO A 61 1.56 -8.62 3.58
N SER A 62 0.34 -9.03 3.88
CA SER A 62 -0.42 -9.96 3.04
C SER A 62 -1.49 -9.22 2.22
N ARG A 63 -2.28 -8.38 2.91
CA ARG A 63 -3.41 -7.64 2.34
C ARG A 63 -3.64 -6.31 3.06
N ALA A 64 -4.16 -5.31 2.35
CA ALA A 64 -4.77 -4.14 2.95
C ALA A 64 -6.13 -3.83 2.30
N ASP A 65 -7.14 -3.56 3.13
CA ASP A 65 -8.46 -3.11 2.69
C ASP A 65 -8.63 -1.65 3.07
N PHE A 66 -8.76 -0.79 2.07
CA PHE A 66 -8.92 0.66 2.23
C PHE A 66 -10.41 0.99 2.31
N LEU A 67 -10.83 1.57 3.43
CA LEU A 67 -12.24 1.71 3.79
C LEU A 67 -12.75 3.14 3.62
N SER A 68 -14.05 3.27 3.32
CA SER A 68 -14.79 4.53 3.43
C SER A 68 -14.98 4.94 4.89
N ALA A 69 -15.54 6.13 5.10
CA ALA A 69 -15.92 6.60 6.44
C ALA A 69 -16.95 5.68 7.13
N ASP A 70 -17.80 5.01 6.33
CA ASP A 70 -18.80 4.06 6.81
C ASP A 70 -18.25 2.63 6.97
N GLY A 71 -16.93 2.43 6.77
CA GLY A 71 -16.27 1.13 6.92
C GLY A 71 -16.41 0.20 5.71
N VAL A 72 -16.93 0.69 4.57
CA VAL A 72 -17.08 -0.11 3.35
C VAL A 72 -15.74 -0.17 2.60
N PRO A 73 -15.23 -1.35 2.21
CA PRO A 73 -14.05 -1.43 1.36
C PRO A 73 -14.25 -0.71 0.01
N ILE A 74 -13.30 0.15 -0.34
CA ILE A 74 -13.24 0.88 -1.61
C ILE A 74 -12.19 0.25 -2.52
N LYS A 75 -11.00 0.01 -1.98
CA LYS A 75 -9.89 -0.67 -2.66
C LYS A 75 -9.35 -1.79 -1.78
N ARG A 76 -8.76 -2.79 -2.42
CA ARG A 76 -8.06 -3.88 -1.75
C ARG A 76 -6.72 -4.10 -2.41
N SER A 77 -5.64 -4.12 -1.63
CA SER A 77 -4.31 -4.47 -2.11
C SER A 77 -3.86 -5.83 -1.61
N TYR A 78 -3.15 -6.57 -2.46
CA TYR A 78 -2.44 -7.80 -2.10
C TYR A 78 -0.98 -7.66 -2.44
N TYR A 79 -0.13 -8.13 -1.54
CA TYR A 79 1.32 -8.04 -1.66
C TYR A 79 1.85 -9.44 -1.97
N ARG A 80 2.56 -9.57 -3.09
CA ARG A 80 2.94 -10.86 -3.69
C ARG A 80 4.36 -10.82 -4.22
N ASP A 81 4.82 -11.99 -4.66
CA ASP A 81 6.11 -12.18 -5.32
C ASP A 81 7.25 -11.61 -4.47
N TYR A 82 7.32 -12.00 -3.20
CA TYR A 82 8.38 -11.54 -2.30
C TYR A 82 9.75 -12.00 -2.78
N GLN A 83 10.68 -11.06 -2.90
CA GLN A 83 12.06 -11.32 -3.35
C GLN A 83 13.07 -10.56 -2.49
N GLN A 84 14.30 -11.07 -2.45
CA GLN A 84 15.42 -10.41 -1.78
C GLN A 84 15.84 -9.18 -2.59
N VAL A 85 15.55 -7.99 -2.07
CA VAL A 85 15.84 -6.70 -2.69
C VAL A 85 16.53 -5.80 -1.68
N LEU A 86 17.73 -5.32 -2.03
CA LEU A 86 18.54 -4.45 -1.16
C LEU A 86 18.73 -5.02 0.25
N GLY A 87 18.97 -6.33 0.35
CA GLY A 87 19.22 -7.01 1.62
C GLY A 87 17.98 -7.35 2.45
N GLN A 88 16.76 -7.07 1.96
CA GLN A 88 15.51 -7.40 2.65
C GLN A 88 14.51 -8.09 1.71
N MET A 89 13.66 -8.95 2.27
CA MET A 89 12.52 -9.49 1.52
C MET A 89 11.47 -8.40 1.33
N ARG A 90 11.08 -8.15 0.08
CA ARG A 90 10.10 -7.12 -0.29
C ARG A 90 9.09 -7.67 -1.29
N PRO A 91 7.81 -7.25 -1.25
CA PRO A 91 6.87 -7.62 -2.30
C PRO A 91 7.27 -6.91 -3.59
N THR A 92 7.48 -7.68 -4.67
CA THR A 92 7.77 -7.11 -5.99
C THR A 92 6.52 -7.00 -6.87
N THR A 93 5.38 -7.50 -6.39
CA THR A 93 4.09 -7.33 -7.03
C THR A 93 3.05 -6.82 -6.03
N ILE A 94 2.34 -5.76 -6.39
CA ILE A 94 1.17 -5.26 -5.66
C ILE A 94 -0.04 -5.29 -6.59
N VAL A 95 -1.07 -6.05 -6.24
CA VAL A 95 -2.34 -6.10 -6.97
C VAL A 95 -3.36 -5.26 -6.22
N VAL A 96 -3.89 -4.22 -6.87
CA VAL A 96 -4.95 -3.36 -6.32
C VAL A 96 -6.26 -3.64 -7.05
N GLU A 97 -7.24 -4.14 -6.33
CA GLU A 97 -8.59 -4.43 -6.81
C GLU A 97 -9.56 -3.29 -6.43
N ASP A 98 -10.49 -2.99 -7.31
CA ASP A 98 -11.67 -2.20 -6.99
C ASP A 98 -12.68 -3.05 -6.22
N ALA A 99 -12.96 -2.71 -4.97
CA ALA A 99 -13.84 -3.50 -4.13
C ALA A 99 -15.32 -3.39 -4.54
N LEU A 100 -15.70 -2.35 -5.29
CA LEU A 100 -17.05 -2.15 -5.82
C LEU A 100 -17.23 -2.84 -7.18
N ARG A 101 -16.14 -3.03 -7.94
CA ARG A 101 -16.14 -3.66 -9.27
C ARG A 101 -15.00 -4.67 -9.37
N LYS A 102 -15.25 -5.90 -8.93
CA LYS A 102 -14.22 -6.94 -8.76
C LYS A 102 -13.41 -7.26 -10.02
N ASP A 103 -13.95 -7.03 -11.22
CA ASP A 103 -13.25 -7.27 -12.49
C ASP A 103 -12.25 -6.15 -12.84
N ASN A 104 -12.23 -5.05 -12.08
CA ASN A 104 -11.32 -3.93 -12.26
C ASN A 104 -10.17 -4.02 -11.26
N TYR A 105 -8.98 -4.31 -11.77
CA TYR A 105 -7.76 -4.40 -10.96
C TYR A 105 -6.57 -3.81 -11.69
N THR A 106 -5.53 -3.49 -10.93
CA THR A 106 -4.24 -3.01 -11.44
C THR A 106 -3.15 -3.82 -10.77
N THR A 107 -2.22 -4.32 -11.58
CA THR A 107 -1.02 -5.02 -11.09
C THR A 107 0.18 -4.13 -11.29
N MET A 108 0.87 -3.81 -10.20
CA MET A 108 2.14 -3.07 -10.21
C MET A 108 3.26 -4.05 -9.95
N ARG A 109 4.23 -4.10 -10.86
CA ARG A 109 5.42 -4.93 -10.76
C ARG A 109 6.64 -4.04 -10.63
N TYR A 110 7.45 -4.30 -9.60
CA TYR A 110 8.66 -3.55 -9.29
C TYR A 110 9.88 -4.36 -9.72
N SER A 111 10.80 -3.71 -10.43
CA SER A 111 12.04 -4.31 -10.92
C SER A 111 13.14 -3.23 -10.96
N ASP A 112 14.41 -3.65 -11.04
CA ASP A 112 15.58 -2.76 -11.03
C ASP A 112 15.60 -1.79 -9.83
N ILE A 113 15.24 -2.30 -8.65
CA ILE A 113 15.21 -1.50 -7.42
C ILE A 113 16.65 -1.24 -6.96
N ARG A 114 17.02 0.05 -6.92
CA ARG A 114 18.35 0.53 -6.56
C ARG A 114 18.31 1.67 -5.55
N LEU A 115 19.38 1.81 -4.78
CA LEU A 115 19.62 3.02 -4.00
C LEU A 115 20.24 4.07 -4.92
N GLU A 116 19.67 5.27 -4.93
CA GLU A 116 20.14 6.38 -5.75
C GLU A 116 19.99 7.69 -4.99
N SER A 117 20.90 8.63 -5.21
CA SER A 117 20.77 9.99 -4.68
C SER A 117 19.67 10.73 -5.42
N LEU A 118 18.64 11.20 -4.70
CA LEU A 118 17.55 11.99 -5.25
C LEU A 118 17.66 13.44 -4.75
N PRO A 119 18.45 14.31 -5.42
CA PRO A 119 18.57 15.70 -5.02
C PRO A 119 17.22 16.42 -5.12
N GLU A 120 16.97 17.39 -4.23
CA GLU A 120 15.70 18.16 -4.20
C GLU A 120 15.37 18.83 -5.53
N SER A 121 16.39 19.20 -6.32
CA SER A 121 16.22 19.75 -7.66
C SER A 121 15.47 18.81 -8.63
N ASN A 122 15.46 17.50 -8.37
CA ASN A 122 14.71 16.53 -9.17
C ASN A 122 13.20 16.65 -8.96
N PHE A 123 12.76 17.24 -7.85
CA PHE A 123 11.35 17.37 -7.48
C PHE A 123 10.77 18.75 -7.85
N GLN A 124 11.28 19.33 -8.94
CA GLN A 124 10.78 20.57 -9.54
C GLN A 124 10.02 20.26 -10.83
N LYS A 125 8.98 21.03 -11.13
CA LYS A 125 8.16 20.83 -12.33
C LYS A 125 8.99 20.91 -13.61
N GLU A 126 9.99 21.80 -13.62
CA GLU A 126 10.92 22.02 -14.71
C GLU A 126 11.78 20.79 -15.00
N TYR A 127 12.07 19.97 -13.97
CA TYR A 127 12.83 18.74 -14.12
C TYR A 127 12.04 17.68 -14.89
N LEU A 128 10.72 17.60 -14.70
CA LEU A 128 9.84 16.69 -15.44
C LEU A 128 9.83 16.96 -16.95
N LEU A 129 10.01 18.22 -17.35
CA LEU A 129 10.04 18.61 -18.78
C LEU A 129 11.30 18.12 -19.50
N ARG A 130 12.38 17.80 -18.78
CA ARG A 130 13.64 17.31 -19.35
C ARG A 130 13.62 15.81 -19.68
N LEU A 131 12.69 15.05 -19.09
CA LEU A 131 12.58 13.60 -19.28
C LEU A 131 11.85 13.21 -20.58
N ASN A 132 11.29 14.18 -21.30
CA ASN A 132 10.58 13.98 -22.57
C ASN A 132 11.46 14.23 -23.82
N GLY A 133 12.79 14.10 -23.69
CA GLY A 133 13.77 14.25 -24.77
C GLY A 133 14.41 12.92 -25.16
#